data_AF-A0A161VUG5-F1
#
_entry.id   AF-A0A161VUG5-F1
#
_cell.length_a   1.000
_cell.length_b   1.000
_cell.length_c   1.000
_cell.angle_alpha   90.00
_cell.angle_beta   90.00
_cell.angle_gamma   90.00
#
_symmetry.space_group_name_H-M   'P 1'
#
loop_
_entity.id
_entity.type
_entity.pdbx_description
1 polymer ?
#
loop_
_entity_poly.entity_id
_entity_poly.type
_entity_poly.pdbx_seq_one_letter_code
_entity_poly.pdbx_strand_id
1 'polypeptide(L)'
;MPCTFCRSRGLCCRIIERSSKCGEYVRRGRACDASGVALNSLLRIISESRRLENKEEAAKELLSARRNALRQAQADLDESLARLERLRRQKRQLMTKGSEITRLSLQSLDELEEAERAKSEAVISMQSHSGIDVID
;
A
#
# COMPACT_ATOMS: atom_id res chain seq x y z
N MET A 1 -1.37 48.53 23.36
CA MET A 1 -0.24 49.05 24.18
C MET A 1 -0.60 50.45 24.69
N PRO A 2 -0.25 50.89 25.92
CA PRO A 2 -0.59 52.24 26.37
C PRO A 2 0.18 53.31 25.58
N CYS A 3 -0.46 54.42 25.23
CA CYS A 3 0.21 55.57 24.62
C CYS A 3 1.29 56.14 25.54
N THR A 4 2.27 56.82 24.94
CA THR A 4 3.41 57.41 25.64
C THR A 4 2.96 58.30 26.82
N PHE A 5 1.90 59.08 26.65
CA PHE A 5 1.37 59.93 27.71
C PHE A 5 0.72 59.15 28.86
N CYS A 6 -0.12 58.15 28.58
CA CYS A 6 -0.72 57.36 29.66
C CYS A 6 0.35 56.56 30.40
N ARG A 7 1.37 56.06 29.68
CA ARG A 7 2.52 55.38 30.28
C ARG A 7 3.31 56.31 31.21
N SER A 8 3.65 57.53 30.77
CA SER A 8 4.45 58.47 31.58
C SER A 8 3.71 59.01 32.80
N ARG A 9 2.38 58.97 32.79
CA ARG A 9 1.52 59.40 33.91
C ARG A 9 0.99 58.23 34.75
N GLY A 10 1.36 56.99 34.44
CA GLY A 10 0.85 55.81 35.14
C GLY A 10 -0.66 55.57 34.99
N LEU A 11 -1.28 56.09 33.93
CA LEU A 11 -2.72 56.01 33.68
C LEU A 11 -3.07 54.76 32.84
N CYS A 12 -4.25 54.20 33.08
CA CYS A 12 -4.80 53.13 32.24
C CYS A 12 -5.21 53.69 30.87
N CYS A 13 -4.43 53.34 29.84
CA CYS A 13 -4.73 53.75 28.47
C CYS A 13 -5.85 52.88 27.87
N ARG A 14 -7.07 53.41 27.85
CA ARG A 14 -8.21 52.75 27.20
C ARG A 14 -8.48 53.38 25.84
N ILE A 15 -8.24 52.63 24.78
CA ILE A 15 -8.61 53.00 23.41
C ILE A 15 -10.12 52.89 23.27
N ILE A 16 -10.76 53.91 22.71
CA ILE A 16 -12.21 53.91 22.47
C ILE A 16 -12.49 53.00 21.27
N GLU A 17 -13.51 52.16 21.38
CA GLU A 17 -13.91 51.26 20.29
C GLU A 17 -14.22 52.08 19.01
N ARG A 18 -13.68 51.65 17.87
CA ARG A 18 -13.74 52.36 16.57
C ARG A 18 -12.97 53.69 16.49
N SER A 19 -12.17 54.04 17.49
CA SER A 19 -11.27 55.19 17.46
C SER A 19 -9.82 54.74 17.52
N SER A 20 -8.94 55.42 16.79
CA SER A 20 -7.49 55.28 16.96
C SER A 20 -6.97 55.98 18.22
N LYS A 21 -7.85 56.66 18.98
CA LYS A 21 -7.48 57.48 20.13
C LYS A 21 -7.93 56.86 21.46
N CYS A 22 -7.09 56.98 22.48
CA CYS A 22 -7.49 56.69 23.86
C CYS A 22 -8.29 57.83 24.48
N GLY A 23 -9.06 57.53 25.53
CA GLY A 23 -9.95 58.51 26.18
C GLY A 23 -9.26 59.79 26.66
N GLU A 24 -7.98 59.73 27.03
CA GLU A 24 -7.18 60.91 27.38
C GLU A 24 -6.84 61.78 26.17
N TYR A 25 -6.46 61.17 25.05
CA TYR A 25 -6.13 61.91 23.83
C TYR A 25 -7.37 62.45 23.12
N VAL A 26 -8.51 61.76 23.24
CA VAL A 26 -9.81 62.29 22.79
C VAL A 26 -10.17 63.56 23.56
N ARG A 27 -10.06 63.54 24.90
CA ARG A 27 -10.31 64.73 25.73
C ARG A 27 -9.37 65.91 25.41
N ARG A 28 -8.15 65.62 24.98
CA ARG A 28 -7.12 66.64 24.66
C ARG A 28 -7.12 67.08 23.19
N GLY A 29 -7.93 66.46 22.33
CA GLY A 29 -7.94 66.75 20.89
C GLY A 29 -6.65 66.39 20.14
N ARG A 30 -5.78 65.52 20.70
CA ARG A 30 -4.48 65.16 20.08
C ARG A 30 -4.52 63.76 19.44
N ALA A 31 -3.58 63.49 18.53
CA ALA A 31 -3.38 62.17 17.95
C ALA A 31 -2.77 61.22 18.99
N CYS A 32 -3.33 60.03 19.13
CA CYS A 32 -2.85 59.01 20.06
C CYS A 32 -1.88 58.07 19.33
N ASP A 33 -0.78 57.74 19.99
CA ASP A 33 0.26 56.80 19.54
C ASP A 33 0.03 55.37 20.07
N ALA A 34 -1.09 55.12 20.76
CA ALA A 34 -1.41 53.80 21.26
C ALA A 34 -1.82 52.85 20.11
N SER A 35 -1.13 51.72 19.96
CA SER A 35 -1.57 50.67 19.05
C SER A 35 -2.84 49.99 19.58
N GLY A 36 -3.89 50.01 18.75
CA GLY A 36 -5.26 49.52 18.98
C GLY A 36 -5.43 48.04 19.29
N VAL A 37 -4.34 47.27 19.34
CA VAL A 37 -4.44 45.81 19.50
C VAL A 37 -4.72 45.47 20.96
N ALA A 38 -5.92 44.94 21.21
CA ALA A 38 -6.30 44.42 22.50
C ALA A 38 -5.40 43.23 22.87
N LEU A 39 -4.65 43.34 23.97
CA LEU A 39 -3.73 42.30 24.44
C LEU A 39 -4.42 40.95 24.63
N ASN A 40 -5.69 40.94 25.04
CA ASN A 40 -6.49 39.74 25.21
C ASN A 40 -6.71 39.00 23.87
N SER A 41 -6.87 39.74 22.77
CA SER A 41 -7.01 39.15 21.44
C SER A 41 -5.70 38.50 20.99
N LEU A 42 -4.55 39.12 21.29
CA LEU A 42 -3.23 38.52 20.99
C LEU A 42 -2.96 37.25 21.78
N LEU A 43 -3.24 37.24 23.08
CA LEU A 43 -3.07 36.04 23.92
C LEU A 43 -3.94 34.88 23.41
N ARG A 44 -5.18 35.17 23.01
CA ARG A 44 -6.07 34.16 22.41
C ARG A 44 -5.52 33.63 21.08
N ILE A 45 -4.98 34.48 20.22
CA ILE A 45 -4.36 34.04 18.96
C ILE A 45 -3.16 33.13 19.24
N ILE A 46 -2.30 33.49 20.21
CA ILE A 46 -1.14 32.68 20.58
C ILE A 46 -1.57 31.31 21.13
N SER A 47 -2.58 31.26 22.00
CA SER A 47 -3.08 29.99 22.54
C SER A 47 -3.68 29.11 21.45
N GLU A 48 -4.42 29.71 20.51
CA GLU A 48 -4.99 28.98 19.37
C GLU A 48 -3.91 28.49 18.40
N SER A 49 -2.85 29.28 18.16
CA SER A 49 -1.69 28.86 17.35
C SER A 49 -1.04 27.62 17.95
N ARG A 50 -0.72 27.64 19.25
CA ARG A 50 -0.14 26.48 19.94
C ARG A 50 -1.06 25.27 19.91
N ARG A 51 -2.38 25.48 20.07
CA ARG A 51 -3.37 24.40 19.97
C ARG A 51 -3.39 23.78 18.57
N LEU A 52 -3.22 24.58 17.53
CA LEU A 52 -3.17 24.11 16.15
C LEU A 52 -1.85 23.41 15.84
N GLU A 53 -0.72 23.96 16.27
CA GLU A 53 0.61 23.33 16.15
C GLU A 53 0.61 21.92 16.77
N ASN A 54 0.08 21.77 17.98
CA ASN A 54 -0.03 20.45 18.62
C ASN A 54 -0.92 19.47 17.83
N LYS A 55 -2.00 19.97 17.21
CA LYS A 55 -2.88 19.13 16.37
C LYS A 55 -2.19 18.74 15.06
N GLU A 56 -1.43 19.66 14.48
CA GLU A 56 -0.64 19.40 13.27
C GLU A 56 0.40 18.32 13.54
N GLU A 57 1.11 18.42 14.66
CA GLU A 57 2.13 17.42 15.03
C GLU A 57 1.51 16.04 15.29
N ALA A 58 0.41 15.98 16.02
CA ALA A 58 -0.33 14.72 16.21
C ALA A 58 -0.82 14.13 14.88
N ALA A 59 -1.25 14.96 13.93
CA ALA A 59 -1.66 14.52 12.61
C ALA A 59 -0.47 14.00 11.78
N LYS A 60 0.70 14.64 11.87
CA LYS A 60 1.95 14.17 11.22
C LYS A 60 2.35 12.79 11.73
N GLU A 61 2.34 12.59 13.05
CA GLU A 61 2.66 11.29 13.65
C GLU A 61 1.65 10.20 13.25
N LEU A 62 0.36 10.53 13.20
CA LEU A 62 -0.64 9.59 12.73
C LEU A 62 -0.43 9.21 11.25
N LEU A 63 -0.08 10.18 10.41
CA LEU A 63 0.20 9.94 9.00
C LEU A 63 1.48 9.12 8.81
N SER A 64 2.52 9.37 9.60
CA SER A 64 3.77 8.60 9.56
C SER A 64 3.51 7.13 9.92
N ALA A 65 2.74 6.88 10.99
CA ALA A 65 2.34 5.55 11.41
C ALA A 65 1.50 4.83 10.34
N ARG A 66 0.49 5.51 9.77
CA ARG A 66 -0.33 4.95 8.68
C ARG A 66 0.48 4.63 7.44
N ARG A 67 1.44 5.48 7.07
CA ARG A 67 2.34 5.25 5.93
C ARG A 67 3.19 4.00 6.14
N ASN A 68 3.69 3.80 7.36
CA ASN A 68 4.48 2.62 7.69
C ASN A 68 3.63 1.34 7.66
N ALA A 69 2.41 1.37 8.21
CA ALA A 69 1.48 0.26 8.15
C ALA A 69 1.09 -0.09 6.70
N LEU A 70 0.85 0.93 5.85
CA LEU A 70 0.57 0.72 4.43
C LEU A 70 1.75 0.05 3.71
N ARG A 71 2.98 0.48 4.00
CA ARG A 71 4.18 -0.13 3.42
C ARG A 71 4.32 -1.61 3.80
N GLN A 72 4.02 -1.95 5.06
CA GLN A 72 4.03 -3.35 5.52
C GLN A 72 2.97 -4.17 4.78
N ALA A 73 1.73 -3.69 4.73
CA ALA A 73 0.64 -4.37 4.04
C ALA A 73 0.92 -4.57 2.53
N GLN A 74 1.60 -3.60 1.88
CA GLN A 74 2.07 -3.73 0.51
C GLN A 74 3.11 -4.84 0.35
N ALA A 75 4.09 -4.91 1.26
CA ALA A 75 5.11 -5.97 1.23
C ALA A 75 4.49 -7.37 1.40
N ASP A 76 3.53 -7.52 2.32
CA ASP A 76 2.81 -8.79 2.56
C ASP A 76 2.00 -9.22 1.33
N LEU A 77 1.38 -8.25 0.64
CA LEU A 77 0.66 -8.48 -0.60
C LEU A 77 1.60 -8.95 -1.71
N ASP A 78 2.73 -8.27 -1.88
CA ASP A 78 3.74 -8.63 -2.88
C ASP A 78 4.31 -10.04 -2.65
N GLU A 79 4.57 -10.40 -1.39
CA GLU A 79 4.99 -11.76 -1.04
C GLU A 79 3.92 -12.80 -1.39
N SER A 80 2.66 -12.51 -1.06
CA SER A 80 1.52 -13.37 -1.35
C SER A 80 1.32 -13.58 -2.86
N LEU A 81 1.47 -12.51 -3.64
CA LEU A 81 1.41 -12.55 -5.10
C LEU A 81 2.56 -13.38 -5.67
N ALA A 82 3.80 -13.16 -5.21
CA ALA A 82 4.95 -13.94 -5.64
C ALA A 82 4.78 -15.43 -5.31
N ARG A 83 4.21 -15.76 -4.15
CA ARG A 83 3.89 -17.14 -3.77
C ARG A 83 2.84 -17.75 -4.71
N LEU A 84 1.78 -17.02 -5.03
CA LEU A 84 0.75 -17.47 -5.96
C LEU A 84 1.33 -17.74 -7.36
N GLU A 85 2.20 -16.86 -7.85
CA GLU A 85 2.87 -17.07 -9.14
C GLU A 85 3.74 -18.32 -9.15
N ARG A 86 4.51 -18.56 -8.09
CA ARG A 86 5.31 -19.79 -7.93
C ARG A 86 4.42 -21.03 -7.98
N LEU A 87 3.32 -21.05 -7.22
CA LEU A 87 2.38 -22.17 -7.23
C LEU A 87 1.76 -22.39 -8.62
N ARG A 88 1.39 -21.33 -9.33
CA ARG A 88 0.88 -21.42 -10.71
C ARG A 88 1.92 -22.01 -11.66
N ARG A 89 3.20 -21.62 -11.54
CA ARG A 89 4.30 -22.20 -12.35
C ARG A 89 4.49 -23.69 -12.03
N GLN A 90 4.54 -24.05 -10.75
CA GLN A 90 4.66 -25.44 -10.31
C GLN A 90 3.48 -26.29 -10.83
N LYS A 91 2.25 -25.80 -10.71
CA LYS A 91 1.06 -26.49 -11.25
C LYS A 91 1.20 -26.74 -12.75
N ARG A 92 1.59 -25.73 -13.54
CA ARG A 92 1.80 -25.90 -14.99
C ARG A 92 2.86 -26.96 -15.30
N GLN A 93 4.01 -26.89 -14.63
CA GLN A 93 5.09 -27.86 -14.81
C GLN A 93 4.65 -29.29 -14.47
N LEU A 94 3.90 -29.47 -13.38
CA LEU A 94 3.36 -30.77 -13.00
C LEU A 94 2.39 -31.31 -14.06
N MET A 95 1.47 -30.49 -14.56
CA MET A 95 0.53 -30.90 -15.61
C MET A 95 1.26 -31.26 -16.92
N THR A 96 2.27 -30.48 -17.32
CA THR A 96 3.07 -30.78 -18.51
C THR A 96 3.81 -32.10 -18.36
N LYS A 97 4.48 -32.34 -17.22
CA LYS A 97 5.17 -33.61 -16.94
C LYS A 97 4.20 -34.79 -16.92
N GLY A 98 3.04 -34.63 -16.29
CA GLY A 98 2.00 -35.66 -16.26
C GLY A 98 1.55 -36.03 -17.68
N SER A 99 1.27 -35.03 -18.53
CA SER A 99 0.90 -35.25 -19.92
C SER A 99 2.00 -35.96 -20.72
N GLU A 100 3.26 -35.61 -20.49
CA GLU A 100 4.40 -36.24 -21.17
C GLU A 100 4.56 -37.70 -20.77
N ILE A 101 4.46 -38.00 -19.46
CA ILE A 101 4.52 -39.38 -18.95
C ILE A 101 3.37 -40.19 -19.54
N THR A 102 2.13 -39.70 -19.49
CA THR A 102 0.98 -40.41 -20.07
C THR A 102 1.18 -40.67 -21.57
N ARG A 103 1.68 -39.69 -22.32
CA ARG A 103 1.96 -39.87 -23.75
C ARG A 103 3.00 -40.97 -23.99
N LEU A 104 4.12 -40.95 -23.27
CA LEU A 104 5.18 -41.94 -23.40
C LEU A 104 4.70 -43.34 -23.00
N SER A 105 3.89 -43.44 -21.93
CA SER A 105 3.30 -44.71 -21.51
C SER A 105 2.35 -45.28 -22.56
N LEU A 106 1.51 -44.46 -23.20
CA LEU A 106 0.63 -44.91 -24.28
C LEU A 106 1.44 -45.39 -25.50
N GLN A 107 2.46 -44.64 -25.91
CA GLN A 107 3.36 -45.05 -27.01
C GLN A 107 4.05 -46.39 -26.71
N SER A 108 4.55 -46.56 -25.49
CA SER A 108 5.18 -47.83 -25.08
C SER A 108 4.19 -49.00 -25.06
N LEU A 109 2.91 -48.78 -24.74
CA LEU A 109 1.89 -49.82 -24.79
C LEU A 109 1.57 -50.21 -26.24
N ASP A 110 1.45 -49.22 -27.13
CA ASP A 110 1.23 -49.47 -28.57
C ASP A 110 2.38 -50.29 -29.17
N GLU A 111 3.64 -49.96 -28.85
CA GLU A 111 4.83 -50.70 -29.28
C GLU A 111 4.85 -52.16 -28.78
N LEU A 112 4.44 -52.38 -27.52
CA LEU A 112 4.33 -53.73 -26.94
C LEU A 112 3.25 -54.56 -27.63
N GLU A 113 2.09 -53.95 -27.91
CA GLU A 113 0.98 -54.64 -28.57
C GLU A 113 1.34 -55.02 -30.01
N GLU A 114 2.02 -54.14 -30.74
CA GLU A 114 2.55 -54.44 -32.08
C GLU A 114 3.58 -55.57 -32.05
N ALA A 115 4.49 -55.57 -31.07
CA ALA A 115 5.47 -56.64 -30.91
C ALA A 115 4.83 -57.99 -30.55
N GLU A 116 3.76 -58.00 -29.75
CA GLU A 116 2.99 -59.21 -29.47
C GLU A 116 2.28 -59.73 -30.72
N ARG A 117 1.62 -58.87 -31.50
CA ARG A 117 1.00 -59.27 -32.77
C ARG A 117 2.01 -59.88 -33.73
N ALA A 118 3.16 -59.24 -33.92
CA ALA A 118 4.23 -59.75 -34.78
C ALA A 118 4.76 -61.12 -34.33
N LYS A 119 4.89 -61.35 -33.01
CA LYS A 119 5.28 -62.66 -32.46
C LYS A 119 4.21 -63.71 -32.72
N SER A 120 2.93 -63.40 -32.48
CA SER A 120 1.82 -64.32 -32.74
C SER A 120 1.77 -64.71 -34.22
N GLU A 121 1.90 -63.75 -35.13
CA GLU A 121 1.96 -64.00 -36.57
C GLU A 121 3.15 -64.88 -36.96
N ALA A 122 4.34 -64.63 -36.40
CA ALA A 122 5.52 -65.46 -36.63
C ALA A 122 5.34 -66.90 -36.12
N VAL A 123 4.73 -67.09 -34.94
CA VAL A 123 4.42 -68.42 -34.39
C VAL A 123 3.44 -69.17 -35.29
N ILE A 124 2.38 -68.50 -35.77
CA ILE A 124 1.40 -69.09 -36.69
C ILE A 124 2.07 -69.50 -38.02
N SER A 125 2.93 -68.63 -38.56
CA SER A 125 3.72 -68.92 -39.76
C SER A 125 4.62 -70.15 -39.58
N MET A 126 5.36 -70.24 -38.48
CA MET A 126 6.21 -71.40 -38.19
C MET A 126 5.40 -72.71 -38.04
N GLN A 127 4.22 -72.66 -37.42
CA GLN A 127 3.32 -73.83 -37.31
C GLN A 127 2.75 -74.25 -38.67
N SER A 128 2.47 -73.30 -39.57
CA SER A 128 2.00 -73.60 -40.92
C SER A 128 3.09 -74.24 -41.80
N HIS A 129 4.37 -73.92 -41.59
CA HIS A 129 5.49 -74.53 -42.30
C HIS A 129 5.93 -75.88 -41.73
N SER A 130 5.69 -76.14 -40.44
CA SER A 130 6.01 -77.42 -39.80
C SER A 130 4.90 -78.48 -39.93
N GLY A 131 3.72 -78.11 -40.43
CA GLY A 131 2.60 -79.02 -40.70
C GLY A 131 2.57 -79.64 -42.11
N ILE A 132 3.55 -79.39 -42.98
CA ILE A 132 3.52 -79.82 -44.39
C ILE A 132 4.43 -81.03 -44.71
N ASP A 133 5.29 -81.49 -43.80
CA ASP A 133 6.20 -82.63 -44.05
C ASP A 133 5.75 -83.97 -43.42
N VAL A 134 4.47 -84.31 -43.51
CA VAL A 134 4.00 -85.69 -43.32
C VAL A 134 2.88 -85.99 -44.32
N ILE A 135 3.22 -86.61 -45.45
CA ILE A 135 2.47 -87.68 -46.16
C ILE A 135 3.33 -88.15 -47.36
N ASP A 136 3.53 -89.47 -47.39
CA ASP A 136 4.20 -90.39 -48.36
C ASP A 136 4.51 -89.89 -49.78
#